data_AF-A0A7W8JJL4-F1
#
_entry.id   AF-A0A7W8JJL4-F1
#
_cell.length_a   1.000
_cell.length_b   1.000
_cell.length_c   1.000
_cell.angle_alpha   90.00
_cell.angle_beta   90.00
_cell.angle_gamma   90.00
#
_symmetry.space_group_name_H-M   'P 1'
#
loop_
_entity.id
_entity.type
_entity.pdbx_description
1 polymer ?
#
loop_
_entity_poly.entity_id
_entity_poly.type
_entity_poly.pdbx_seq_one_letter_code
_entity_poly.pdbx_strand_id
1 'polypeptide(L)'
;MQTSQEKEYFAPEVGVNQLAAAIALMCSSKMVELDRDSSAFKPVSEFAFEDEARKQHPIFGRVMLWILFSTGAEYLLKASLIFSGLLEIKTQQKLGIPSKETPWTSEWLLSVPHAGVEDFSTMGRVKSQLAQLFYRHQGVSQEDRERVQHTYDLLTDAIRNRDAHAYVQGVRAAHFHVLETFCSAFNTLLSLVEENALKGALKIAMPNA
;
A
#
# COMPACT_ATOMS: atom_id res chain seq x y z
N MET A 1 33.27 16.44 26.30
CA MET A 1 32.63 15.15 26.02
C MET A 1 31.35 15.42 25.24
N GLN A 2 31.40 15.31 23.92
CA GLN A 2 30.20 15.30 23.08
C GLN A 2 29.80 13.84 22.88
N THR A 3 28.71 13.41 23.52
CA THR A 3 28.08 12.11 23.26
C THR A 3 26.78 12.35 22.50
N SER A 4 26.88 12.42 21.19
CA SER A 4 25.73 12.35 20.29
C SER A 4 26.21 11.74 18.96
N GLN A 5 26.60 10.48 19.00
CA GLN A 5 26.51 9.64 17.80
C GLN A 5 25.06 9.21 17.70
N GLU A 6 24.22 10.06 17.10
CA GLU A 6 22.97 9.65 16.48
C GLU A 6 23.36 8.61 15.42
N LYS A 7 23.24 7.33 15.76
CA LYS A 7 23.26 6.28 14.75
C LYS A 7 22.00 6.46 13.92
N GLU A 8 22.16 6.96 12.72
CA GLU A 8 21.21 6.91 11.62
C GLU A 8 20.67 5.48 11.51
N TYR A 9 19.50 5.23 12.10
CA TYR A 9 18.85 3.92 12.01
C TYR A 9 18.07 3.88 10.70
N PHE A 10 18.79 3.59 9.62
CA PHE A 10 18.21 2.78 8.57
C PHE A 10 17.85 1.45 9.22
N ALA A 11 16.56 1.16 9.39
CA ALA A 11 16.12 -0.14 9.86
C ALA A 11 15.57 -0.91 8.66
N PRO A 12 16.40 -1.70 7.94
CA PRO A 12 15.94 -2.60 6.89
C PRO A 12 14.71 -3.43 7.31
N GLU A 13 14.64 -3.80 8.59
CA GLU A 13 13.50 -4.49 9.19
C GLU A 13 12.18 -3.70 9.09
N VAL A 14 12.23 -2.38 9.28
CA VAL A 14 11.05 -1.52 9.14
C VAL A 14 10.61 -1.47 7.67
N GLY A 15 11.55 -1.36 6.72
CA GLY A 15 11.24 -1.44 5.30
C GLY A 15 10.58 -2.78 4.93
N VAL A 16 11.11 -3.89 5.46
CA VAL A 16 10.56 -5.24 5.25
C VAL A 16 9.13 -5.36 5.82
N ASN A 17 8.88 -4.83 7.01
CA ASN A 17 7.54 -4.84 7.61
C ASN A 17 6.54 -3.98 6.82
N GLN A 18 6.97 -2.81 6.35
CA GLN A 18 6.13 -1.95 5.50
C GLN A 18 5.81 -2.65 4.18
N LEU A 19 6.78 -3.31 3.55
CA LEU A 19 6.55 -4.09 2.34
C LEU A 19 5.63 -5.30 2.58
N ALA A 20 5.79 -5.99 3.71
CA ALA A 20 4.93 -7.10 4.08
C ALA A 20 3.47 -6.63 4.28
N ALA A 21 3.28 -5.52 4.99
CA ALA A 21 1.98 -4.87 5.14
C ALA A 21 1.39 -4.48 3.78
N ALA A 22 2.20 -3.92 2.89
CA ALA A 22 1.79 -3.55 1.54
C ALA A 22 1.20 -4.76 0.78
N ILE A 23 1.98 -5.85 0.70
CA ILE A 23 1.60 -7.08 0.00
C ILE A 23 0.33 -7.67 0.64
N ALA A 24 0.30 -7.79 1.96
CA ALA A 24 -0.83 -8.36 2.69
C ALA A 24 -2.11 -7.56 2.44
N LEU A 25 -2.09 -6.23 2.59
CA LEU A 25 -3.24 -5.36 2.39
C LEU A 25 -3.73 -5.36 0.94
N MET A 26 -2.81 -5.28 -0.02
CA MET A 26 -3.17 -5.31 -1.45
C MET A 26 -3.78 -6.65 -1.84
N CYS A 27 -3.22 -7.79 -1.42
CA CYS A 27 -3.82 -9.11 -1.70
C CYS A 27 -5.15 -9.32 -0.95
N SER A 28 -5.27 -8.86 0.31
CA SER A 28 -6.51 -8.92 1.07
C SER A 28 -7.62 -8.04 0.49
N SER A 29 -7.26 -7.01 -0.29
CA SER A 29 -8.24 -6.18 -1.01
C SER A 29 -8.99 -6.92 -2.13
N LYS A 30 -8.53 -8.11 -2.56
CA LYS A 30 -9.08 -8.86 -3.69
C LYS A 30 -9.10 -8.09 -5.02
N MET A 31 -8.37 -6.98 -5.10
CA MET A 31 -8.18 -6.22 -6.34
C MET A 31 -6.98 -6.72 -7.12
N VAL A 32 -5.96 -7.20 -6.43
CA VAL A 32 -4.74 -7.72 -7.04
C VAL A 32 -4.35 -9.03 -6.40
N GLU A 33 -3.67 -9.86 -7.18
CA GLU A 33 -2.99 -11.06 -6.72
C GLU A 33 -1.50 -10.88 -6.94
N LEU A 34 -0.69 -11.40 -6.02
CA LEU A 34 0.75 -11.44 -6.21
C LEU A 34 1.14 -12.80 -6.79
N ASP A 35 1.67 -12.78 -8.01
CA ASP A 35 2.35 -13.94 -8.58
C ASP A 35 3.72 -14.06 -7.94
N ARG A 36 3.97 -15.17 -7.24
CA ARG A 36 5.20 -15.41 -6.50
C ARG A 36 6.39 -15.71 -7.40
N ASP A 37 6.14 -16.39 -8.51
CA ASP A 37 7.21 -16.81 -9.42
C ASP A 37 7.78 -15.60 -10.16
N SER A 38 6.91 -14.70 -10.59
CA SER A 38 7.31 -13.44 -11.21
C SER A 38 7.49 -12.28 -10.22
N SER A 39 7.15 -12.47 -8.94
CA SER A 39 7.17 -11.44 -7.90
C SER A 39 6.46 -10.14 -8.32
N ALA A 40 5.31 -10.29 -8.98
CA ALA A 40 4.58 -9.20 -9.61
C ALA A 40 3.09 -9.24 -9.28
N PHE A 41 2.49 -8.08 -9.04
CA PHE A 41 1.06 -7.92 -8.91
C PHE A 41 0.37 -8.07 -10.27
N LYS A 42 -0.74 -8.80 -10.25
CA LYS A 42 -1.65 -9.01 -11.37
C LYS A 42 -3.05 -8.51 -10.97
N PRO A 43 -3.75 -7.82 -11.88
CA PRO A 43 -5.12 -7.38 -11.61
C PRO A 43 -6.05 -8.59 -11.52
N VAL A 44 -6.99 -8.55 -10.59
CA VAL A 44 -8.12 -9.48 -10.55
C VAL A 44 -9.20 -8.98 -11.52
N SER A 45 -10.01 -9.88 -12.08
CA SER A 45 -11.15 -9.48 -12.92
C SER A 45 -12.20 -8.71 -12.11
N GLU A 46 -12.87 -7.75 -12.75
CA GLU A 46 -13.93 -6.96 -12.10
C GLU A 46 -15.02 -7.85 -11.53
N PHE A 47 -15.43 -8.88 -12.29
CA PHE A 47 -16.44 -9.83 -11.84
C PHE A 47 -16.05 -10.55 -10.54
N ALA A 48 -14.81 -11.04 -10.45
CA ALA A 48 -14.32 -11.70 -9.24
C ALA A 48 -14.23 -10.73 -8.06
N PHE A 49 -13.77 -9.51 -8.30
CA PHE A 49 -13.75 -8.46 -7.28
C PHE A 49 -15.16 -8.13 -6.76
N GLU A 50 -16.15 -7.95 -7.65
CA GLU A 50 -17.54 -7.66 -7.25
C GLU A 50 -18.17 -8.80 -6.44
N ASP A 51 -17.82 -10.05 -6.75
CA ASP A 51 -18.28 -11.20 -5.97
C ASP A 51 -17.71 -11.18 -4.55
N GLU A 52 -16.41 -10.92 -4.41
CA GLU A 52 -15.78 -10.76 -3.10
C GLU A 52 -16.29 -9.54 -2.33
N ALA A 53 -16.47 -8.40 -2.99
CA ALA A 53 -17.01 -7.20 -2.37
C ALA A 53 -18.40 -7.46 -1.75
N ARG A 54 -19.29 -8.17 -2.48
CA ARG A 54 -20.62 -8.54 -1.97
C ARG A 54 -20.55 -9.46 -0.75
N LYS A 55 -19.57 -10.37 -0.68
CA LYS A 55 -19.35 -11.24 0.49
C LYS A 55 -18.89 -10.46 1.72
N GLN A 56 -18.11 -9.40 1.54
CA GLN A 56 -17.67 -8.55 2.66
C GLN A 56 -18.84 -7.74 3.24
N HIS A 57 -19.57 -7.02 2.37
CA HIS A 57 -20.77 -6.28 2.77
C HIS A 57 -21.58 -5.86 1.51
N PRO A 58 -22.91 -6.02 1.48
CA PRO A 58 -23.73 -5.76 0.29
C PRO A 58 -23.66 -4.31 -0.22
N ILE A 59 -23.51 -3.33 0.68
CA ILE A 59 -23.39 -1.90 0.35
C ILE A 59 -21.93 -1.41 0.37
N PHE A 60 -21.20 -1.64 1.48
CA PHE A 60 -19.88 -1.05 1.72
C PHE A 60 -18.68 -1.89 1.29
N GLY A 61 -18.87 -3.13 0.84
CA GLY A 61 -17.77 -4.06 0.60
C GLY A 61 -16.75 -3.52 -0.40
N ARG A 62 -17.21 -2.84 -1.46
CA ARG A 62 -16.34 -2.15 -2.43
C ARG A 62 -15.45 -1.11 -1.74
N VAL A 63 -16.03 -0.23 -0.94
CA VAL A 63 -15.28 0.84 -0.25
C VAL A 63 -14.26 0.24 0.71
N MET A 64 -14.63 -0.79 1.46
CA MET A 64 -13.75 -1.50 2.40
C MET A 64 -12.54 -2.08 1.66
N LEU A 65 -12.75 -2.82 0.58
CA LEU A 65 -11.67 -3.42 -0.20
C LEU A 65 -10.74 -2.37 -0.84
N TRP A 66 -11.29 -1.29 -1.40
CA TRP A 66 -10.48 -0.18 -1.90
C TRP A 66 -9.68 0.56 -0.81
N ILE A 67 -10.17 0.60 0.43
CA ILE A 67 -9.40 1.13 1.56
C ILE A 67 -8.18 0.25 1.81
N LEU A 68 -8.32 -1.08 1.83
CA LEU A 68 -7.17 -1.99 1.96
C LEU A 68 -6.18 -1.79 0.81
N PHE A 69 -6.68 -1.76 -0.43
CA PHE A 69 -5.85 -1.59 -1.62
C PHE A 69 -5.04 -0.29 -1.57
N SER A 70 -5.70 0.85 -1.33
CA SER A 70 -5.04 2.16 -1.29
C SER A 70 -4.11 2.33 -0.09
N THR A 71 -4.43 1.70 1.04
CA THR A 71 -3.53 1.66 2.21
C THR A 71 -2.30 0.80 1.88
N GLY A 72 -2.48 -0.37 1.27
CA GLY A 72 -1.38 -1.22 0.85
C GLY A 72 -0.46 -0.54 -0.17
N ALA A 73 -1.01 0.21 -1.13
CA ALA A 73 -0.23 1.03 -2.05
C ALA A 73 0.62 2.08 -1.32
N GLU A 74 0.09 2.74 -0.30
CA GLU A 74 0.88 3.66 0.52
C GLU A 74 2.03 2.96 1.26
N TYR A 75 1.77 1.79 1.85
CA TYR A 75 2.81 0.98 2.48
C TYR A 75 3.91 0.57 1.49
N LEU A 76 3.55 0.26 0.23
CA LEU A 76 4.51 -0.05 -0.83
C LEU A 76 5.40 1.16 -1.12
N LEU A 77 4.82 2.35 -1.29
CA LEU A 77 5.59 3.58 -1.49
C LEU A 77 6.52 3.87 -0.31
N LYS A 78 6.01 3.77 0.92
CA LYS A 78 6.84 3.95 2.13
C LYS A 78 8.01 2.98 2.14
N ALA A 79 7.76 1.69 1.87
CA ALA A 79 8.81 0.68 1.79
C ALA A 79 9.87 1.03 0.75
N SER A 80 9.48 1.39 -0.48
CA SER A 80 10.42 1.81 -1.53
C SER A 80 11.25 3.01 -1.10
N LEU A 81 10.64 4.02 -0.46
CA LEU A 81 11.36 5.20 0.01
C LEU A 81 12.31 4.89 1.19
N ILE A 82 11.93 3.97 2.07
CA ILE A 82 12.80 3.51 3.16
C ILE A 82 14.00 2.79 2.58
N PHE A 83 13.80 1.80 1.70
CA PHE A 83 14.91 1.07 1.09
C PHE A 83 15.85 1.96 0.27
N SER A 84 15.31 3.02 -0.34
CA SER A 84 16.14 4.00 -1.07
C SER A 84 16.73 5.09 -0.18
N GLY A 85 16.46 5.11 1.12
CA GLY A 85 17.03 6.07 2.07
C GLY A 85 16.53 7.50 1.89
N LEU A 86 15.27 7.61 1.49
CA LEU A 86 14.57 8.86 1.25
C LEU A 86 13.46 9.14 2.26
N LEU A 87 13.14 8.15 3.09
CA LEU A 87 12.18 8.28 4.17
C LEU A 87 12.76 7.71 5.46
N GLU A 88 12.99 8.59 6.42
CA GLU A 88 13.16 8.22 7.81
C GLU A 88 11.79 8.23 8.47
N ILE A 89 11.37 7.11 9.04
CA ILE A 89 10.15 7.07 9.85
C ILE A 89 10.46 7.74 11.18
N LYS A 90 10.05 9.01 11.30
CA LYS A 90 9.92 9.66 12.59
C LYS A 90 8.61 9.18 13.20
N THR A 91 8.69 8.29 14.18
CA THR A 91 7.54 7.77 14.94
C THR A 91 6.87 8.92 15.69
N GLN A 92 5.89 9.57 15.05
CA GLN A 92 4.89 10.36 15.74
C GLN A 92 3.53 9.71 15.52
N GLN A 93 3.20 8.80 16.44
CA GLN A 93 1.91 8.14 16.48
C GLN A 93 0.84 9.19 16.81
N LYS A 94 -0.12 9.40 15.90
CA LYS A 94 -1.41 9.95 16.31
C LYS A 94 -2.24 8.79 16.85
N LEU A 95 -2.33 8.70 18.17
CA LEU A 95 -3.29 7.83 18.88
C LEU A 95 -4.71 8.26 18.51
N GLY A 96 -5.25 7.66 17.47
CA GLY A 96 -6.60 7.91 16.97
C GLY A 96 -7.21 6.62 16.46
N ILE A 97 -7.33 5.62 17.34
CA ILE A 97 -8.11 4.42 17.06
C ILE A 97 -9.59 4.85 17.05
N PRO A 98 -10.36 4.59 15.98
CA PRO A 98 -11.81 4.77 16.01
C PRO A 98 -12.38 4.01 17.21
N SER A 99 -13.27 4.63 18.01
CA SER A 99 -13.80 3.97 19.21
C SER A 99 -14.43 2.61 18.84
N LYS A 100 -14.22 1.61 19.70
CA LYS A 100 -14.72 0.23 19.59
C LYS A 100 -16.24 0.09 19.39
N GLU A 101 -16.96 1.20 19.38
CA GLU A 101 -18.42 1.27 19.35
C GLU A 101 -19.00 1.09 17.94
N THR A 102 -18.17 1.01 16.90
CA THR A 102 -18.63 0.69 15.54
C THR A 102 -18.42 -0.82 15.29
N PRO A 103 -19.47 -1.66 15.33
CA PRO A 103 -19.32 -3.12 15.40
C PRO A 103 -18.58 -3.74 14.21
N TRP A 104 -18.87 -3.25 13.00
CA TRP A 104 -18.38 -3.85 11.75
C TRP A 104 -16.91 -3.54 11.43
N THR A 105 -16.37 -2.40 11.87
CA THR A 105 -14.95 -2.05 11.65
C THR A 105 -14.02 -2.92 12.49
N SER A 106 -14.47 -3.34 13.67
CA SER A 106 -13.68 -4.13 14.61
C SER A 106 -13.45 -5.55 14.08
N GLU A 107 -14.51 -6.21 13.58
CA GLU A 107 -14.42 -7.55 13.00
C GLU A 107 -13.64 -7.59 11.68
N TRP A 108 -13.82 -6.56 10.84
CA TRP A 108 -13.07 -6.43 9.59
C TRP A 108 -11.57 -6.17 9.82
N LEU A 109 -11.19 -5.37 10.82
CA LEU A 109 -9.78 -5.18 11.18
C LEU A 109 -9.12 -6.47 11.69
N LEU A 110 -9.89 -7.37 12.32
CA LEU A 110 -9.39 -8.66 12.81
C LEU A 110 -9.09 -9.66 11.68
N SER A 111 -9.70 -9.50 10.50
CA SER A 111 -9.45 -10.36 9.32
C SER A 111 -8.29 -9.86 8.45
N VAL A 112 -7.77 -8.66 8.72
CA VAL A 112 -6.55 -8.15 8.09
C VAL A 112 -5.33 -8.78 8.78
N PRO A 113 -4.37 -9.36 8.03
CA PRO A 113 -3.16 -9.93 8.61
C PRO A 113 -2.46 -8.93 9.53
N HIS A 114 -2.06 -9.36 10.73
CA HIS A 114 -1.25 -8.61 11.70
C HIS A 114 0.19 -8.41 11.19
N ALA A 115 0.37 -7.86 9.98
CA ALA A 115 1.68 -7.60 9.38
C ALA A 115 2.33 -6.32 9.96
N GLY A 116 2.29 -6.13 11.28
CA GLY A 116 2.91 -4.98 11.94
C GLY A 116 2.39 -3.61 11.46
N VAL A 117 1.11 -3.55 11.09
CA VAL A 117 0.43 -2.38 10.52
C VAL A 117 0.17 -1.33 11.63
N GLU A 118 1.23 -0.76 12.21
CA GLU A 118 1.14 0.17 13.36
C GLU A 118 1.10 1.66 12.95
N ASP A 119 1.22 1.99 11.67
CA ASP A 119 1.36 3.36 11.16
C ASP A 119 0.41 3.74 10.02
N PHE A 120 -0.76 4.28 10.39
CA PHE A 120 -1.74 4.85 9.46
C PHE A 120 -1.44 6.32 9.06
N SER A 121 -0.20 6.81 9.21
CA SER A 121 0.14 8.14 8.71
C SER A 121 -0.15 8.22 7.21
N THR A 122 -1.06 9.13 6.85
CA THR A 122 -1.54 9.41 5.51
C THR A 122 -0.43 9.92 4.60
N MET A 123 -0.58 9.70 3.28
CA MET A 123 0.27 10.23 2.21
C MET A 123 0.33 11.75 2.27
N GLY A 124 1.15 12.27 3.17
CA GLY A 124 1.55 13.65 3.25
C GLY A 124 2.80 13.84 2.40
N ARG A 125 2.72 14.72 1.40
CA ARG A 125 3.85 15.29 0.65
C ARG A 125 4.97 14.29 0.32
N VAL A 126 4.66 13.24 -0.43
CA VAL A 126 5.65 12.25 -0.93
C VAL A 126 6.15 12.55 -2.35
N LYS A 127 5.56 13.54 -3.06
CA LYS A 127 5.92 13.88 -4.45
C LYS A 127 7.42 14.20 -4.61
N SER A 128 7.98 15.00 -3.71
CA SER A 128 9.41 15.35 -3.74
C SER A 128 10.31 14.12 -3.56
N GLN A 129 9.91 13.19 -2.71
CA GLN A 129 10.65 11.97 -2.41
C GLN A 129 10.53 10.97 -3.57
N LEU A 130 9.38 10.92 -4.24
CA LEU A 130 9.17 10.09 -5.44
C LEU A 130 10.04 10.56 -6.62
N ALA A 131 10.17 11.88 -6.83
CA ALA A 131 11.10 12.42 -7.82
C ALA A 131 12.57 12.07 -7.48
N GLN A 132 12.94 12.17 -6.20
CA GLN A 132 14.29 11.79 -5.74
C GLN A 132 14.54 10.28 -5.87
N LEU A 133 13.52 9.45 -5.65
CA LEU A 133 13.59 8.00 -5.84
C LEU A 133 13.99 7.68 -7.28
N PHE A 134 13.28 8.23 -8.26
CA PHE A 134 13.57 7.97 -9.66
C PHE A 134 14.87 8.60 -10.16
N TYR A 135 15.32 9.70 -9.55
CA TYR A 135 16.64 10.24 -9.82
C TYR A 135 17.75 9.26 -9.42
N ARG A 136 17.58 8.53 -8.30
CA ARG A 136 18.53 7.50 -7.83
C ARG A 136 18.49 6.22 -8.67
N HIS A 137 17.35 5.92 -9.29
CA HIS A 137 17.16 4.72 -10.11
C HIS A 137 17.09 5.06 -11.61
N GLN A 138 18.25 5.38 -12.20
CA GLN A 138 18.35 5.78 -13.61
C GLN A 138 17.84 4.73 -14.62
N GLY A 139 17.77 3.46 -14.22
CA GLY A 139 17.23 2.36 -15.04
C GLY A 139 15.71 2.37 -15.23
N VAL A 140 14.96 3.20 -14.48
CA VAL A 140 13.51 3.32 -14.65
C VAL A 140 13.19 4.26 -15.81
N SER A 141 12.39 3.78 -16.76
CA SER A 141 11.97 4.57 -17.94
C SER A 141 11.16 5.81 -17.54
N GLN A 142 11.18 6.87 -18.36
CA GLN A 142 10.37 8.06 -18.09
C GLN A 142 8.87 7.73 -18.03
N GLU A 143 8.41 6.81 -18.87
CA GLU A 143 7.01 6.36 -18.88
C GLU A 143 6.61 5.70 -17.55
N ASP A 144 7.46 4.83 -17.00
CA ASP A 144 7.20 4.18 -15.72
C ASP A 144 7.17 5.20 -14.56
N ARG A 145 8.04 6.22 -14.60
CA ARG A 145 8.06 7.30 -13.60
C ARG A 145 6.75 8.08 -13.61
N GLU A 146 6.27 8.46 -14.79
CA GLU A 146 5.00 9.16 -14.97
C GLU A 146 3.83 8.28 -14.53
N ARG A 147 3.85 6.99 -14.88
CA ARG A 147 2.81 6.03 -14.47
C ARG A 147 2.70 5.91 -12.95
N VAL A 148 3.83 5.82 -12.25
CA VAL A 148 3.85 5.77 -10.79
C VAL A 148 3.35 7.08 -10.20
N GLN A 149 3.80 8.23 -10.70
CA GLN A 149 3.35 9.53 -10.23
C GLN A 149 1.83 9.71 -10.41
N HIS A 150 1.29 9.42 -11.60
CA HIS A 150 -0.15 9.49 -11.87
C HIS A 150 -0.96 8.51 -11.02
N THR A 151 -0.43 7.32 -10.76
CA THR A 151 -1.08 6.33 -9.88
C THR A 151 -1.27 6.88 -8.47
N TYR A 152 -0.23 7.47 -7.87
CA TYR A 152 -0.34 8.02 -6.51
C TYR A 152 -1.12 9.32 -6.44
N ASP A 153 -1.12 10.13 -7.51
CA ASP A 153 -1.99 11.30 -7.62
C ASP A 153 -3.46 10.86 -7.66
N LEU A 154 -3.82 9.89 -8.50
CA LEU A 154 -5.18 9.35 -8.57
C LEU A 154 -5.63 8.73 -7.23
N LEU A 155 -4.75 7.97 -6.57
CA LEU A 155 -5.04 7.40 -5.26
C LEU A 155 -5.32 8.50 -4.23
N THR A 156 -4.56 9.58 -4.23
CA THR A 156 -4.70 10.68 -3.27
C THR A 156 -5.96 11.50 -3.55
N ASP A 157 -6.18 11.89 -4.80
CA ASP A 157 -7.19 12.87 -5.18
C ASP A 157 -8.59 12.26 -5.29
N ALA A 158 -8.70 11.03 -5.79
CA ALA A 158 -9.99 10.40 -6.11
C ALA A 158 -10.36 9.23 -5.19
N ILE A 159 -9.38 8.51 -4.66
CA ILE A 159 -9.62 7.29 -3.87
C ILE A 159 -9.53 7.57 -2.38
N ARG A 160 -8.60 8.38 -1.88
CA ARG A 160 -8.43 8.62 -0.43
C ARG A 160 -9.13 9.87 0.10
N ASN A 161 -9.79 10.64 -0.76
CA ASN A 161 -10.50 11.86 -0.38
C ASN A 161 -11.76 11.55 0.44
N ARG A 162 -11.61 11.50 1.77
CA ARG A 162 -12.61 11.09 2.79
C ARG A 162 -13.99 11.70 2.62
N ASP A 163 -14.08 12.90 2.07
CA ASP A 163 -15.33 13.66 1.94
C ASP A 163 -16.24 13.18 0.80
N ALA A 164 -15.73 12.40 -0.16
CA ALA A 164 -16.51 11.84 -1.26
C ALA A 164 -17.22 10.50 -0.93
N HIS A 165 -17.03 9.95 0.29
CA HIS A 165 -17.34 8.55 0.62
C HIS A 165 -18.58 8.32 1.48
N ALA A 166 -19.39 9.36 1.72
CA ALA A 166 -20.63 9.21 2.45
C ALA A 166 -21.69 8.47 1.60
N TYR A 167 -21.84 7.16 1.83
CA TYR A 167 -23.05 6.37 1.54
C TYR A 167 -23.54 6.28 0.09
N VAL A 168 -22.66 6.40 -0.91
CA VAL A 168 -23.08 6.25 -2.32
C VAL A 168 -22.83 4.81 -2.82
N GLN A 169 -23.86 4.18 -3.40
CA GLN A 169 -23.73 2.89 -4.07
C GLN A 169 -22.88 3.03 -5.34
N GLY A 170 -21.94 2.12 -5.59
CA GLY A 170 -21.07 2.17 -6.79
C GLY A 170 -19.84 3.07 -6.66
N VAL A 171 -19.49 3.54 -5.47
CA VAL A 171 -18.28 4.34 -5.21
C VAL A 171 -17.04 3.66 -5.78
N ARG A 172 -16.32 4.35 -6.66
CA ARG A 172 -15.09 3.88 -7.33
C ARG A 172 -15.29 2.73 -8.33
N ALA A 173 -16.51 2.40 -8.75
CA ALA A 173 -16.74 1.47 -9.87
C ALA A 173 -16.04 1.95 -11.14
N ALA A 174 -16.11 3.25 -11.41
CA ALA A 174 -15.43 3.88 -12.53
C ALA A 174 -13.89 3.76 -12.48
N HIS A 175 -13.26 3.35 -11.38
CA HIS A 175 -11.80 3.24 -11.28
C HIS A 175 -11.29 1.81 -11.46
N PHE A 176 -12.16 0.81 -11.65
CA PHE A 176 -11.66 -0.56 -11.83
C PHE A 176 -10.87 -0.73 -13.13
N HIS A 177 -11.23 -0.01 -14.19
CA HIS A 177 -10.55 -0.06 -15.48
C HIS A 177 -9.07 0.40 -15.44
N VAL A 178 -8.65 1.13 -14.41
CA VAL A 178 -7.24 1.56 -14.26
C VAL A 178 -6.40 0.60 -13.41
N LEU A 179 -6.95 -0.55 -13.00
CA LEU A 179 -6.26 -1.49 -12.12
C LEU A 179 -5.00 -2.09 -12.74
N GLU A 180 -4.99 -2.31 -14.05
CA GLU A 180 -3.78 -2.68 -14.80
C GLU A 180 -2.68 -1.63 -14.65
N THR A 181 -3.04 -0.35 -14.78
CA THR A 181 -2.09 0.77 -14.60
C THR A 181 -1.52 0.79 -13.18
N PHE A 182 -2.36 0.53 -12.17
CA PHE A 182 -1.90 0.42 -10.79
C PHE A 182 -0.92 -0.73 -10.60
N CYS A 183 -1.25 -1.94 -11.08
CA CYS A 183 -0.34 -3.09 -11.00
C CYS A 183 1.00 -2.78 -11.67
N SER A 184 1.01 -2.19 -12.86
CA SER A 184 2.25 -1.80 -13.53
C SER A 184 3.08 -0.82 -12.72
N ALA A 185 2.47 0.22 -12.14
CA ALA A 185 3.16 1.18 -11.29
C ALA A 185 3.72 0.53 -10.01
N PHE A 186 2.95 -0.35 -9.37
CA PHE A 186 3.38 -1.06 -8.17
C PHE A 186 4.51 -2.04 -8.47
N ASN A 187 4.47 -2.71 -9.62
CA ASN A 187 5.54 -3.59 -10.07
C ASN A 187 6.83 -2.82 -10.36
N THR A 188 6.74 -1.59 -10.90
CA THR A 188 7.89 -0.70 -10.98
C THR A 188 8.50 -0.46 -9.59
N LEU A 189 7.69 -0.13 -8.58
CA LEU A 189 8.18 0.09 -7.22
C LEU A 189 8.75 -1.18 -6.56
N LEU A 190 8.13 -2.35 -6.78
CA LEU A 190 8.63 -3.63 -6.31
C LEU A 190 10.01 -3.95 -6.91
N SER A 191 10.23 -3.65 -8.19
CA SER A 191 11.52 -3.88 -8.85
C SER A 191 12.67 -3.03 -8.29
N LEU A 192 12.36 -1.99 -7.51
CA LEU A 192 13.36 -1.16 -6.83
C LEU A 192 13.79 -1.75 -5.47
N VAL A 193 13.06 -2.76 -4.98
CA VAL A 193 13.37 -3.42 -3.71
C VAL A 193 14.36 -4.56 -3.93
N GLU A 194 15.34 -4.69 -3.05
CA GLU A 194 16.28 -5.80 -3.06
C GLU A 194 15.58 -7.15 -2.88
N GLU A 195 16.02 -8.17 -3.62
CA GLU A 195 15.41 -9.51 -3.62
C GLU A 195 15.33 -10.13 -2.22
N ASN A 196 16.35 -9.94 -1.38
CA ASN A 196 16.36 -10.46 -0.01
C ASN A 196 15.29 -9.80 0.87
N ALA A 197 15.08 -8.50 0.72
CA ALA A 197 14.05 -7.78 1.44
C ALA A 197 12.65 -8.22 1.00
N LEU A 198 12.46 -8.43 -0.32
CA LEU A 198 11.21 -8.95 -0.86
C LEU A 198 10.91 -10.37 -0.35
N LYS A 199 11.91 -11.27 -0.34
CA LYS A 199 11.76 -12.62 0.24
C LYS A 199 11.38 -12.57 1.73
N GLY A 200 12.01 -11.67 2.49
CA GLY A 200 11.67 -11.44 3.89
C GLY A 200 10.21 -11.00 4.06
N ALA A 201 9.77 -10.03 3.26
CA ALA A 201 8.41 -9.51 3.29
C ALA A 201 7.37 -10.57 2.89
N LEU A 202 7.64 -11.37 1.86
CA LEU A 202 6.77 -12.46 1.42
C LEU A 202 6.54 -13.51 2.50
N LYS A 203 7.60 -13.87 3.24
CA LYS A 203 7.51 -14.81 4.35
C LYS A 203 6.58 -14.31 5.48
N ILE A 204 6.58 -13.00 5.72
CA ILE A 204 5.73 -12.36 6.74
C ILE A 204 4.29 -12.21 6.23
N ALA A 205 4.11 -11.70 5.00
CA ALA A 205 2.80 -11.40 4.44
C ALA A 205 1.99 -12.66 4.12
N MET A 206 2.66 -13.76 3.79
CA MET A 206 2.04 -14.99 3.31
C MET A 206 2.69 -16.25 3.93
N PRO A 207 2.57 -16.46 5.26
CA PRO A 207 3.33 -17.50 5.98
C PRO A 207 2.87 -18.94 5.71
N ASN A 208 1.65 -19.12 5.18
CA ASN A 208 0.98 -20.43 5.04
C ASN A 208 0.82 -20.91 3.58
N ALA A 209 1.49 -20.28 2.64
CA ALA A 209 1.44 -20.65 1.23
C ALA A 209 2.83 -20.96 0.72
#